data_AF-A0A4P5VGC4-F1
#
_entry.id   AF-A0A4P5VGC4-F1
#
_cell.length_a   1.000
_cell.length_b   1.000
_cell.length_c   1.000
_cell.angle_alpha   90.00
_cell.angle_beta   90.00
_cell.angle_gamma   90.00
#
_symmetry.space_group_name_H-M   'P 1'
#
loop_
_entity.id
_entity.type
_entity.pdbx_description
1 polymer ?
#
loop_
_entity_poly.entity_id
_entity_poly.type
_entity_poly.pdbx_seq_one_letter_code
_entity_poly.pdbx_strand_id
1 'polypeptide(L)'
;MLNQQEQRLGLEDQAGWLAEERWIVDASAAPWGPQGVLLGQISLVRPLDGTKQAPDPAKMEERLRQGLQGWDPQLAALVGTYRQIPVVFGLQGRALVGPVPGAPWLWTFTGFRSPFSTAPLRAAQLAQSLAAKLAKGTQPNIS
;
A
#
# COMPACT_ATOMS: atom_id res chain seq x y z
N MET A 1 -13.96 16.03 12.55
CA MET A 1 -13.49 14.65 12.35
C MET A 1 -12.47 14.67 11.23
N LEU A 2 -11.26 14.15 11.41
CA LEU A 2 -10.35 13.89 10.29
C LEU A 2 -10.99 12.86 9.36
N ASN A 3 -10.89 13.08 8.06
CA ASN A 3 -11.33 12.14 7.03
C ASN A 3 -10.56 10.81 7.21
N GLN A 4 -11.21 9.66 6.98
CA GLN A 4 -10.61 8.33 7.18
C GLN A 4 -9.32 8.14 6.36
N GLN A 5 -9.23 8.80 5.20
CA GLN A 5 -8.02 8.86 4.39
C GLN A 5 -6.85 9.54 5.12
N GLU A 6 -7.10 10.62 5.86
CA GLU A 6 -6.08 11.34 6.63
C GLU A 6 -5.58 10.50 7.81
N GLN A 7 -6.46 9.69 8.40
CA GLN A 7 -6.10 8.80 9.50
C GLN A 7 -5.19 7.65 9.05
N ARG A 8 -5.45 7.05 7.88
CA ARG A 8 -4.55 6.06 7.28
C ARG A 8 -3.19 6.70 6.98
N LEU A 9 -3.18 7.90 6.43
CA LEU A 9 -1.94 8.60 6.13
C LEU A 9 -1.14 8.88 7.42
N GLY A 10 -1.81 9.34 8.48
CA GLY A 10 -1.17 9.53 9.79
C GLY A 10 -0.56 8.26 10.36
N LEU A 11 -1.23 7.11 10.20
CA LEU A 11 -0.70 5.81 10.65
C LEU A 11 0.56 5.39 9.90
N GLU A 12 0.57 5.54 8.58
CA GLU A 12 1.75 5.23 7.74
C GLU A 12 2.93 6.17 8.02
N ASP A 13 2.68 7.44 8.37
CA ASP A 13 3.73 8.40 8.75
C ASP A 13 4.38 8.03 10.10
N GLN A 14 3.61 7.41 10.99
CA GLN A 14 4.07 6.94 12.29
C GLN A 14 4.80 5.58 12.21
N ALA A 15 4.77 4.89 11.06
CA ALA A 15 5.25 3.51 10.92
C ALA A 15 6.69 3.29 11.42
N GLY A 16 7.57 4.30 11.28
CA GLY A 16 8.95 4.22 11.74
C GLY A 16 9.14 4.23 13.27
N TRP A 17 8.08 4.55 14.03
CA TRP A 17 8.15 4.82 15.47
C TRP A 17 7.10 4.04 16.27
N LEU A 18 6.38 3.11 15.63
CA LEU A 18 5.37 2.31 16.30
C LEU A 18 6.04 1.36 17.30
N ALA A 19 5.61 1.42 18.56
CA ALA A 19 6.01 0.46 19.60
C ALA A 19 5.15 -0.83 19.56
N GLU A 20 3.94 -0.74 19.02
CA GLU A 20 2.98 -1.84 18.94
C GLU A 20 2.26 -1.84 17.59
N GLU A 21 1.60 -2.96 17.26
CA GLU A 21 0.77 -3.01 16.07
C GLU A 21 -0.41 -2.03 16.18
N ARG A 22 -0.72 -1.37 15.07
CA ARG A 22 -1.81 -0.41 14.98
C ARG A 22 -2.58 -0.67 13.69
N TRP A 23 -3.90 -0.53 13.74
CA TRP A 23 -4.73 -0.71 12.57
C TRP A 23 -5.74 0.41 12.42
N ILE A 24 -6.26 0.53 11.21
CA ILE A 24 -7.36 1.42 10.87
C ILE A 24 -8.32 0.70 9.94
N VAL A 25 -9.61 0.91 10.17
CA VAL A 25 -10.67 0.51 9.24
C VAL A 25 -11.12 1.75 8.48
N ASP A 26 -10.97 1.71 7.17
CA ASP A 26 -11.56 2.65 6.23
C ASP A 26 -12.89 2.03 5.78
N ALA A 27 -14.01 2.47 6.34
CA ALA A 27 -15.33 1.98 6.00
C ALA A 27 -15.81 2.63 4.69
N SER A 28 -15.55 1.94 3.59
CA SER A 28 -15.91 2.37 2.23
C SER A 28 -16.56 1.24 1.43
N ALA A 29 -17.12 1.57 0.28
CA ALA A 29 -17.69 0.62 -0.65
C ALA A 29 -17.28 0.98 -2.08
N ALA A 30 -16.86 -0.01 -2.87
CA ALA A 30 -16.51 0.17 -4.27
C ALA A 30 -17.14 -0.92 -5.14
N PRO A 31 -17.68 -0.60 -6.33
CA PRO A 31 -18.19 -1.61 -7.26
C PRO A 31 -17.11 -2.63 -7.64
N TRP A 32 -17.51 -3.89 -7.75
CA TRP A 32 -16.64 -5.00 -8.12
C TRP A 32 -17.29 -5.90 -9.16
N GLY A 33 -16.90 -5.71 -10.42
CA GLY A 33 -17.52 -6.41 -11.53
C GLY A 33 -19.01 -6.08 -11.67
N PRO A 34 -19.80 -6.95 -12.33
CA PRO A 34 -21.18 -6.64 -12.69
C PRO A 34 -22.16 -6.58 -11.50
N GLN A 35 -21.88 -7.27 -10.40
CA GLN A 35 -22.83 -7.46 -9.28
C GLN A 35 -22.16 -7.47 -7.89
N GLY A 36 -20.85 -7.29 -7.81
CA GLY A 36 -20.11 -7.33 -6.55
C GLY A 36 -19.85 -5.97 -5.96
N VAL A 37 -19.52 -5.95 -4.68
CA VAL A 37 -19.02 -4.78 -3.96
C VAL A 37 -17.80 -5.20 -3.15
N LEU A 38 -16.74 -4.39 -3.18
CA LEU A 38 -15.66 -4.45 -2.20
C LEU A 38 -16.02 -3.55 -1.02
N LEU A 39 -15.92 -4.09 0.18
CA LEU A 39 -16.21 -3.35 1.41
C LEU A 39 -14.94 -3.14 2.23
N GLY A 40 -14.84 -1.91 2.71
CA GLY A 40 -13.78 -1.41 3.55
C GLY A 40 -12.48 -1.07 2.81
N GLN A 41 -11.45 -0.81 3.61
CA GLN A 41 -10.32 -1.72 3.78
C GLN A 41 -9.87 -1.68 5.26
N ILE A 42 -9.18 -2.71 5.74
CA ILE A 42 -8.42 -2.63 6.99
C ILE A 42 -6.93 -2.56 6.68
N SER A 43 -6.24 -1.56 7.22
CA SER A 43 -4.78 -1.43 7.13
C SER A 43 -4.16 -1.71 8.49
N LEU A 44 -3.26 -2.69 8.56
CA LEU A 44 -2.46 -3.00 9.74
C LEU A 44 -1.01 -2.57 9.50
N VAL A 45 -0.47 -1.77 10.41
CA VAL A 45 0.94 -1.39 10.41
C VAL A 45 1.57 -1.94 11.70
N ARG A 46 2.75 -2.54 11.55
CA ARG A 46 3.53 -3.09 12.66
C ARG A 46 4.82 -2.31 12.85
N PRO A 47 5.43 -2.40 14.05
CA PRO A 47 6.80 -1.94 14.26
C PRO A 47 7.76 -2.51 13.22
N LEU A 48 8.82 -1.77 12.89
CA LEU A 48 9.80 -2.16 11.86
C LEU A 48 10.57 -3.44 12.22
N ASP A 49 10.77 -3.69 13.50
CA ASP A 49 11.37 -4.89 14.08
C ASP A 49 10.34 -6.00 14.38
N GLY A 50 9.08 -5.76 14.04
CA GLY A 50 7.98 -6.69 14.27
C GLY A 50 8.07 -7.98 13.43
N THR A 51 7.21 -8.93 13.79
CA THR A 51 7.11 -10.21 13.07
C THR A 51 6.77 -10.01 11.58
N LYS A 52 7.45 -10.78 10.73
CA LYS A 52 7.15 -10.89 9.29
C LYS A 52 5.99 -11.83 8.99
N GLN A 53 5.42 -12.48 10.01
CA GLN A 53 4.29 -13.38 9.84
C GLN A 53 3.05 -12.59 9.40
N ALA A 54 2.31 -13.11 8.42
CA ALA A 54 1.03 -12.53 8.04
C ALA A 54 0.07 -12.48 9.25
N PRO A 55 -0.72 -11.40 9.43
CA PRO A 55 -1.76 -11.40 10.46
C PRO A 55 -2.77 -12.50 10.23
N ASP A 56 -3.35 -13.00 11.31
CA ASP A 56 -4.47 -13.95 11.28
C ASP A 56 -5.65 -13.34 10.50
N PRO A 57 -6.01 -13.93 9.35
CA PRO A 57 -7.09 -13.42 8.50
C PRO A 57 -8.44 -13.35 9.22
N ALA A 58 -8.76 -14.32 10.09
CA ALA A 58 -10.03 -14.36 10.80
C ALA A 58 -10.14 -13.18 11.79
N LYS A 59 -9.05 -12.91 12.53
CA LYS A 59 -8.95 -11.76 13.42
C LYS A 59 -9.04 -10.43 12.67
N MET A 60 -8.44 -10.33 11.48
CA MET A 60 -8.51 -9.10 10.68
C MET A 60 -9.89 -8.89 10.07
N GLU A 61 -10.55 -9.96 9.62
CA GLU A 61 -11.93 -9.91 9.14
C GLU A 61 -12.89 -9.46 10.26
N GLU A 62 -12.73 -9.99 11.47
CA GLU A 62 -13.52 -9.58 12.64
C GLU A 62 -13.36 -8.08 12.92
N ARG A 63 -12.11 -7.57 12.98
CA ARG A 63 -11.82 -6.13 13.16
C ARG A 63 -12.45 -5.28 12.05
N LEU A 64 -12.38 -5.73 10.80
CA LEU A 64 -13.00 -5.05 9.66
C LEU A 64 -14.52 -4.98 9.83
N ARG A 65 -15.18 -6.09 10.16
CA ARG A 65 -16.64 -6.14 10.37
C ARG A 65 -17.08 -5.25 11.53
N GLN A 66 -16.33 -5.22 12.63
CA GLN A 66 -16.59 -4.31 13.74
C GLN A 66 -16.51 -2.84 13.30
N GLY A 67 -15.50 -2.48 12.49
CA GLY A 67 -15.38 -1.13 11.94
C GLY A 67 -16.52 -0.77 10.99
N LEU A 68 -16.93 -1.70 10.13
CA LEU A 68 -18.08 -1.53 9.23
C LEU A 68 -19.40 -1.41 9.99
N GLN A 69 -19.57 -2.12 11.11
CA GLN A 69 -20.76 -2.05 11.94
C GLN A 69 -20.98 -0.64 12.51
N GLY A 70 -19.90 0.09 12.80
CA GLY A 70 -19.98 1.49 13.24
C GLY A 70 -20.45 2.45 12.14
N TRP A 71 -20.40 2.04 10.87
CA TRP A 71 -20.89 2.80 9.72
C TRP A 71 -22.32 2.37 9.33
N ASP A 72 -22.52 1.07 9.10
CA ASP A 72 -23.83 0.45 8.85
C ASP A 72 -23.81 -1.02 9.31
N PRO A 73 -24.63 -1.42 10.29
CA PRO A 73 -24.72 -2.80 10.77
C PRO A 73 -25.02 -3.83 9.68
N GLN A 74 -25.75 -3.45 8.63
CA GLN A 74 -26.08 -4.36 7.53
C GLN A 74 -24.82 -4.77 6.75
N LEU A 75 -23.86 -3.85 6.60
CA LEU A 75 -22.61 -4.13 5.90
C LEU A 75 -21.74 -5.14 6.64
N ALA A 76 -21.74 -5.07 7.97
CA ALA A 76 -21.01 -6.03 8.81
C ALA A 76 -21.58 -7.45 8.72
N ALA A 77 -22.86 -7.60 8.38
CA ALA A 77 -23.57 -8.87 8.27
C ALA A 77 -23.51 -9.50 6.86
N LEU A 78 -22.98 -8.81 5.86
CA LEU A 78 -22.93 -9.33 4.50
C LEU A 78 -22.01 -10.56 4.39
N VAL A 79 -22.50 -11.58 3.68
CA VAL A 79 -21.71 -12.76 3.31
C VAL A 79 -20.73 -12.36 2.22
N GLY A 80 -19.46 -12.73 2.40
CA GLY A 80 -18.40 -12.37 1.48
C GLY A 80 -17.11 -13.15 1.76
N THR A 81 -16.09 -12.91 0.94
CA THR A 81 -14.76 -13.49 1.12
C THR A 81 -13.80 -12.42 1.57
N TYR A 82 -13.15 -12.62 2.72
CA TYR A 82 -12.07 -11.75 3.17
C TYR A 82 -10.82 -11.93 2.29
N ARG A 83 -10.20 -10.81 1.89
CA ARG A 83 -8.98 -10.78 1.09
C ARG A 83 -7.92 -9.99 1.84
N GLN A 84 -6.75 -10.59 1.98
CA GLN A 84 -5.59 -9.98 2.65
C GLN A 84 -4.38 -10.06 1.73
N ILE A 85 -3.66 -8.94 1.61
CA ILE A 85 -2.42 -8.85 0.84
C ILE A 85 -1.37 -8.06 1.63
N PRO A 86 -0.08 -8.41 1.51
CA PRO A 86 0.98 -7.53 2.00
C PRO A 86 1.04 -6.27 1.14
N VAL A 87 1.24 -5.12 1.77
CA VAL A 87 1.41 -3.82 1.10
C VAL A 87 2.74 -3.22 1.53
N VAL A 88 3.49 -2.70 0.55
CA VAL A 88 4.76 -2.01 0.79
C VAL A 88 4.57 -0.52 0.51
N PHE A 89 4.85 0.32 1.50
CA PHE A 89 4.89 1.76 1.38
C PHE A 89 6.20 2.30 1.94
N GLY A 90 6.67 3.44 1.40
CA GLY A 90 7.84 4.13 1.91
C GLY A 90 7.52 4.95 3.16
N LEU A 91 8.47 5.03 4.10
CA LEU A 91 8.38 5.95 5.23
C LEU A 91 8.22 7.39 4.74
N GLN A 92 7.47 8.20 5.49
CA GLN A 92 7.14 9.59 5.13
C GLN A 92 6.46 9.73 3.75
N GLY A 93 5.91 8.63 3.25
CA GLY A 93 5.22 8.55 1.98
C GLY A 93 6.02 8.73 0.71
N ARG A 94 7.34 8.57 0.80
CA ARG A 94 8.23 8.69 -0.35
C ARG A 94 8.37 7.33 -1.01
N ALA A 95 7.73 7.17 -2.17
CA ALA A 95 7.98 6.01 -3.03
C ALA A 95 9.43 6.03 -3.54
N LEU A 96 10.04 4.86 -3.65
CA LEU A 96 11.38 4.69 -4.20
C LEU A 96 11.26 4.46 -5.70
N VAL A 97 11.49 5.52 -6.48
CA VAL A 97 11.43 5.52 -7.94
C VAL A 97 12.70 6.13 -8.51
N GLY A 98 13.48 5.35 -9.25
CA GLY A 98 14.72 5.83 -9.86
C GLY A 98 15.94 4.93 -9.63
N PRO A 99 17.15 5.41 -9.99
CA PRO A 99 18.38 4.65 -9.84
C PRO A 99 18.78 4.53 -8.37
N VAL A 100 19.42 3.41 -8.02
CA VAL A 100 19.95 3.19 -6.67
C VAL A 100 21.37 3.78 -6.56
N PRO A 101 21.63 4.70 -5.60
CA PRO A 101 22.99 5.21 -5.36
C PRO A 101 23.99 4.08 -5.10
N GLY A 102 25.14 4.12 -5.77
CA GLY A 102 26.18 3.08 -5.65
C GLY A 102 25.91 1.79 -6.42
N ALA A 103 24.75 1.65 -7.08
CA ALA A 103 24.41 0.47 -7.89
C ALA A 103 23.90 0.91 -9.28
N PRO A 104 24.78 1.23 -10.24
CA PRO A 104 24.41 1.89 -11.49
C PRO A 104 23.49 1.09 -12.42
N TRP A 105 23.40 -0.23 -12.21
CA TRP A 105 22.53 -1.15 -12.94
C TRP A 105 21.17 -1.38 -12.25
N LEU A 106 20.99 -0.89 -11.03
CA LEU A 106 19.78 -1.14 -10.23
C LEU A 106 18.86 0.09 -10.23
N TRP A 107 17.57 -0.17 -10.40
CA TRP A 107 16.50 0.81 -10.34
C TRP A 107 15.36 0.31 -9.47
N THR A 108 14.68 1.21 -8.78
CA THR A 108 13.53 0.89 -7.92
C THR A 108 12.24 1.46 -8.47
N PHE A 109 11.15 0.76 -8.20
CA PHE A 109 9.78 1.20 -8.44
C PHE A 109 8.86 0.57 -7.38
N THR A 110 8.87 1.11 -6.16
CA THR A 110 8.16 0.51 -5.02
C THR A 110 7.81 1.54 -3.95
N GLY A 111 7.02 1.15 -2.95
CA GLY A 111 6.74 1.97 -1.77
C GLY A 111 5.65 3.02 -1.96
N PHE A 112 4.70 2.80 -2.87
CA PHE A 112 3.60 3.72 -3.13
C PHE A 112 2.50 3.62 -2.07
N ARG A 113 2.05 4.75 -1.51
CA ARG A 113 0.86 4.81 -0.62
C ARG A 113 -0.46 4.73 -1.39
N SER A 114 -0.47 5.31 -2.59
CA SER A 114 -1.64 5.36 -3.48
C SER A 114 -1.23 4.87 -4.88
N PRO A 115 -0.91 3.57 -5.03
CA PRO A 115 -0.35 3.03 -6.26
C PRO A 115 -1.27 3.25 -7.47
N PHE A 116 -2.58 3.13 -7.31
CA PHE A 116 -3.51 3.28 -8.44
C PHE A 116 -3.54 4.69 -9.04
N SER A 117 -3.32 5.74 -8.25
CA SER A 117 -3.29 7.12 -8.76
C SER A 117 -1.89 7.59 -9.14
N THR A 118 -0.84 7.05 -8.50
CA THR A 118 0.53 7.57 -8.65
C THR A 118 1.42 6.71 -9.54
N ALA A 119 1.23 5.39 -9.55
CA ALA A 119 2.12 4.47 -10.27
C ALA A 119 2.09 4.70 -11.79
N PRO A 120 0.95 4.91 -12.48
CA PRO A 120 0.96 5.09 -13.94
C PRO A 120 1.83 6.26 -14.41
N LEU A 121 1.67 7.43 -13.77
CA LEU A 121 2.47 8.61 -14.09
C LEU A 121 3.96 8.37 -13.78
N ARG A 122 4.25 7.77 -12.62
CA ARG A 122 5.64 7.48 -12.21
C ARG A 122 6.30 6.44 -13.11
N ALA A 123 5.56 5.47 -13.61
CA ALA A 123 6.06 4.47 -14.55
C ALA A 123 6.47 5.12 -15.87
N ALA A 124 5.65 6.04 -16.41
CA ALA A 124 5.99 6.78 -17.61
C ALA A 124 7.27 7.63 -17.44
N GLN A 125 7.39 8.33 -16.31
CA GLN A 125 8.59 9.11 -15.97
C GLN A 125 9.84 8.24 -15.82
N LEU A 126 9.70 7.08 -15.17
CA LEU A 126 10.78 6.11 -15.03
C LEU A 126 11.23 5.58 -16.39
N ALA A 127 10.29 5.20 -17.26
CA ALA A 127 10.58 4.70 -18.61
C ALA A 127 11.32 5.74 -19.46
N GLN A 128 10.90 7.01 -19.42
CA GLN A 128 11.61 8.10 -20.11
C GLN A 128 13.04 8.27 -19.60
N SER A 129 13.23 8.19 -18.27
CA SER A 129 14.55 8.30 -17.65
C SER A 129 15.47 7.13 -18.04
N LEU A 130 14.92 5.91 -18.08
CA LEU A 130 15.64 4.72 -18.53
C LEU A 130 16.03 4.83 -19.99
N ALA A 131 15.10 5.20 -20.87
CA ALA A 131 15.36 5.37 -22.31
C ALA A 131 16.43 6.43 -22.56
N ALA A 132 16.38 7.56 -21.86
CA ALA A 132 17.40 8.60 -21.95
C ALA A 132 18.79 8.12 -21.46
N LYS A 133 18.85 7.30 -20.41
CA LYS A 133 20.11 6.72 -19.93
C LYS A 133 20.68 5.72 -20.94
N LEU A 134 19.84 4.85 -21.51
CA LEU A 134 20.24 3.90 -22.54
C LEU A 134 20.72 4.61 -23.81
N ALA A 135 20.07 5.71 -24.21
CA ALA A 135 20.47 6.52 -25.36
C ALA A 135 21.79 7.28 -25.12
N LYS A 136 22.11 7.65 -23.88
CA LYS A 136 23.32 8.40 -23.51
C LYS A 136 24.54 7.52 -23.18
N GLY A 137 24.38 6.21 -23.02
CA GLY A 137 25.42 5.31 -22.52
C GLY A 137 25.49 3.98 -23.28
N THR A 138 26.42 3.94 -24.25
CA THR A 138 27.46 2.93 -24.49
C THR A 138 27.10 1.45 -24.36
N GLN A 139 27.37 0.67 -25.42
CA GLN A 139 27.40 -0.80 -25.38
C GLN A 139 28.15 -1.28 -24.13
N PRO A 140 27.61 -2.25 -23.36
CA PRO A 140 28.37 -2.86 -22.28
C PRO A 140 29.59 -3.54 -22.91
N ASN A 141 30.77 -2.97 -22.70
CA ASN A 141 32.02 -3.64 -23.03
C ASN A 141 32.18 -4.75 -21.98
N ILE A 142 31.70 -5.94 -22.33
CA ILE A 142 31.93 -7.15 -21.55
C ILE A 142 33.35 -7.59 -21.93
N SER A 143 34.33 -7.19 -21.14
CA SER A 143 35.68 -7.78 -21.15
C SER A 143 35.71 -8.93 -20.15
#